data_AF-A0A497IB35-F1
#
_entry.id   AF-A0A497IB35-F1
#
_cell.length_a   1.000
_cell.length_b   1.000
_cell.length_c   1.000
_cell.angle_alpha   90.00
_cell.angle_beta   90.00
_cell.angle_gamma   90.00
#
_symmetry.space_group_name_H-M   'P 1'
#
loop_
_entity.id
_entity.type
_entity.pdbx_description
1 polymer ?
#
loop_
_entity_poly.entity_id
_entity_poly.type
_entity_poly.pdbx_seq_one_letter_code
_entity_poly.pdbx_strand_id
1 'polypeptide(L)'
;MRCDEMKNRKAQAAVEYLSTYGWAVLVIALVLAALMWLGVFDTQKKVPNTCTFDAGIYCDSIKVSAIQNPDYPQSWAAVVSSIRVTNHHSERIALCGIEARTGNQPVSTHTAAQCANGPRHLEPGESHTITSMNYLSASPLPLLFILPPIPIFVFDGDTGSAYAIGGPGSIAEFNVFIHYVTESDSGLGNARVARGRIRARVDVPSS
;
A
#
# COMPACT_ATOMS: atom_id res chain seq x y z
N MET A 1 0.51 75.65 21.55
CA MET A 1 0.08 74.32 22.07
C MET A 1 -0.20 73.41 20.88
N ARG A 2 0.64 72.40 20.65
CA ARG A 2 0.24 71.20 19.88
C ARG A 2 1.12 70.03 20.31
N CYS A 3 0.55 69.20 21.18
CA CYS A 3 1.13 67.94 21.64
C CYS A 3 0.71 66.85 20.65
N ASP A 4 1.56 66.52 19.67
CA ASP A 4 1.34 65.35 18.78
C ASP A 4 2.66 64.64 18.42
N GLU A 5 3.64 64.63 19.34
CA GLU A 5 4.96 64.02 19.08
C GLU A 5 5.32 62.92 20.11
N MET A 6 4.38 62.01 20.42
CA MET A 6 4.62 60.93 21.40
C MET A 6 4.15 59.54 20.95
N LYS A 7 3.94 59.31 19.64
CA LYS A 7 3.68 57.96 19.07
C LYS A 7 4.74 57.45 18.09
N ASN A 8 5.57 58.32 17.52
CA ASN A 8 6.52 57.97 16.45
C ASN A 8 7.83 57.32 16.92
N ARG A 9 8.26 57.56 18.17
CA ARG A 9 9.55 57.05 18.68
C ARG A 9 9.62 55.52 18.82
N LYS A 10 8.48 54.84 19.06
CA LYS A 10 8.44 53.37 19.20
C LYS A 10 8.46 52.65 17.85
N ALA A 11 7.79 53.23 16.85
CA ALA A 11 7.78 52.69 15.49
C ALA A 11 9.15 52.88 14.81
N GLN A 12 9.78 54.04 15.00
CA GLN A 12 11.06 54.37 14.38
C GLN A 12 12.23 53.51 14.89
N ALA A 13 12.24 53.16 16.18
CA ALA A 13 13.19 52.22 16.73
C ALA A 13 12.99 50.78 16.21
N ALA A 14 11.74 50.35 16.02
CA ALA A 14 11.44 49.00 15.52
C ALA A 14 11.96 48.75 14.10
N VAL A 15 11.95 49.76 13.22
CA VAL A 15 12.47 49.65 11.85
C VAL A 15 14.00 49.68 11.78
N GLU A 16 14.66 50.32 12.73
CA GLU A 16 16.12 50.37 12.85
C GLU A 16 16.70 48.99 13.23
N TYR A 17 16.03 48.29 14.15
CA TYR A 17 16.38 46.90 14.48
C TYR A 17 15.99 45.91 13.37
N LEU A 18 14.87 46.12 12.65
CA LEU A 18 14.47 45.23 11.55
C LEU A 18 15.46 45.28 10.37
N SER A 19 16.05 46.44 10.07
CA SER A 19 16.95 46.60 8.92
C SER A 19 18.35 46.02 9.16
N THR A 20 18.90 46.10 10.39
CA THR A 20 20.21 45.54 10.75
C THR A 20 20.24 44.01 10.76
N TYR A 21 19.12 43.37 11.07
CA TYR A 21 18.93 41.93 10.94
C TYR A 21 18.26 41.52 9.62
N GLY A 22 18.02 42.46 8.70
CA GLY A 22 17.36 42.19 7.42
C GLY A 22 18.10 41.18 6.56
N TRP A 23 19.44 41.19 6.61
CA TRP A 23 20.27 40.16 5.95
C TRP A 23 20.06 38.77 6.55
N ALA A 24 19.86 38.66 7.86
CA ALA A 24 19.62 37.39 8.53
C ALA A 24 18.24 36.83 8.14
N VAL A 25 17.22 37.69 8.04
CA VAL A 25 15.89 37.30 7.55
C VAL A 25 15.95 36.84 6.09
N LEU A 26 16.73 37.52 5.23
CA LEU A 26 16.93 37.11 3.84
C LEU A 26 17.58 35.73 3.75
N VAL A 27 18.64 35.49 4.53
CA VAL A 27 19.32 34.19 4.58
C VAL A 27 18.36 33.08 5.04
N ILE A 28 17.56 33.32 6.08
CA ILE A 28 16.55 32.36 6.55
C ILE A 28 15.51 32.07 5.46
N ALA A 29 15.00 33.09 4.78
CA ALA A 29 14.04 32.93 3.70
C ALA A 29 14.61 32.11 2.53
N LEU A 30 15.89 32.32 2.20
CA LEU A 30 16.59 31.59 1.14
C LEU A 30 16.80 30.12 1.52
N VAL A 31 17.18 29.84 2.77
CA VAL A 31 17.30 28.47 3.30
C VAL A 31 15.93 27.77 3.29
N LEU A 32 14.86 28.45 3.72
CA LEU A 32 13.51 27.89 3.67
C LEU A 32 13.06 27.59 2.24
N ALA A 33 13.33 28.49 1.29
CA ALA A 33 13.03 28.26 -0.12
C ALA A 33 13.81 27.06 -0.68
N ALA A 34 15.10 26.93 -0.34
CA ALA A 34 15.91 25.78 -0.73
C ALA A 34 15.39 24.46 -0.12
N LEU A 35 14.99 24.46 1.16
CA LEU A 35 14.42 23.29 1.83
C LEU A 35 13.04 22.89 1.27
N MET A 36 12.22 23.87 0.88
CA MET A 36 10.97 23.63 0.16
C MET A 36 11.22 23.01 -1.22
N TRP A 37 12.21 23.52 -1.95
CA TRP A 37 12.60 22.97 -3.26
C TRP A 37 13.16 21.54 -3.16
N LEU A 38 13.95 21.25 -2.12
CA LEU A 38 14.43 19.91 -1.80
C LEU A 38 13.33 18.96 -1.28
N GLY A 39 12.11 19.46 -1.05
CA GLY A 39 10.98 18.65 -0.59
C GLY A 39 11.15 18.09 0.82
N VAL A 40 11.97 18.73 1.67
CA VAL A 40 12.20 18.27 3.06
C VAL A 40 10.89 18.28 3.88
N PHE A 41 9.97 19.19 3.56
CA PHE A 41 8.65 19.28 4.18
C PHE A 41 7.59 18.36 3.55
N ASP A 42 7.94 17.59 2.52
CA ASP A 42 7.05 16.60 1.91
C ASP A 42 7.03 15.31 2.75
N THR A 43 6.46 15.41 3.95
CA THR A 43 6.28 14.27 4.86
C THR A 43 5.26 13.27 4.32
N GLN A 44 4.40 13.68 3.39
CA GLN A 44 3.40 12.82 2.74
C GLN A 44 4.04 11.77 1.82
N LYS A 45 5.23 12.05 1.24
CA LYS A 45 6.00 11.07 0.46
C LYS A 45 6.63 9.94 1.28
N LYS A 46 6.65 10.06 2.61
CA LYS A 46 7.34 9.13 3.51
C LYS A 46 6.40 8.26 4.35
N VAL A 47 5.16 8.03 3.92
CA VAL A 47 4.33 7.02 4.57
C VAL A 47 4.90 5.65 4.17
N PRO A 48 5.51 4.89 5.09
CA PRO A 48 6.03 3.57 4.75
C PRO A 48 4.85 2.67 4.40
N ASN A 49 5.01 1.86 3.35
CA ASN A 49 4.05 0.81 3.05
C ASN A 49 4.16 -0.25 4.15
N THR A 50 3.09 -0.43 4.92
CA THR A 50 3.03 -1.40 6.01
C THR A 50 2.05 -2.51 5.65
N CYS A 51 2.44 -3.75 5.94
CA CYS A 51 1.58 -4.92 5.85
C CYS A 51 1.80 -5.79 7.09
N THR A 52 0.72 -6.09 7.81
CA THR A 52 0.76 -6.88 9.06
C THR A 52 -0.25 -8.01 8.97
N PHE A 53 0.18 -9.24 9.25
CA PHE A 53 -0.64 -10.45 9.13
C PHE A 53 -0.78 -11.15 10.49
N ASP A 54 -1.96 -11.71 10.74
CA ASP A 54 -2.28 -12.33 12.04
C ASP A 54 -1.93 -13.83 12.13
N ALA A 55 -1.56 -14.46 11.01
CA ALA A 55 -1.60 -15.93 10.86
C ALA A 55 -0.25 -16.59 10.53
N GLY A 56 0.86 -16.16 11.15
CA GLY A 56 2.17 -16.80 10.99
C GLY A 56 2.80 -16.69 9.58
N ILE A 57 2.19 -15.89 8.71
CA ILE A 57 2.75 -15.47 7.42
C ILE A 57 3.15 -14.03 7.60
N TYR A 58 4.41 -13.67 7.36
CA TYR A 58 4.88 -12.29 7.49
C TYR A 58 4.89 -11.63 6.12
N CYS A 59 4.77 -10.31 6.09
CA CYS A 59 4.86 -9.54 4.86
C CYS A 59 6.03 -8.59 4.94
N ASP A 60 6.98 -8.76 4.02
CA ASP A 60 8.24 -8.02 4.02
C ASP A 60 8.12 -6.73 3.21
N SER A 61 7.37 -6.78 2.10
CA SER A 61 7.21 -5.62 1.22
C SER A 61 5.93 -5.72 0.41
N ILE A 62 5.29 -4.57 0.19
CA ILE A 62 4.10 -4.46 -0.65
C ILE A 62 4.19 -3.25 -1.57
N LYS A 63 3.77 -3.43 -2.82
CA LYS A 63 3.61 -2.38 -3.83
C LYS A 63 2.17 -2.37 -4.32
N VAL A 64 1.57 -1.19 -4.33
CA VAL A 64 0.19 -0.95 -4.75
C VAL A 64 0.21 0.08 -5.86
N SER A 65 -0.44 -0.19 -6.98
CA SER A 65 -0.54 0.73 -8.11
C SER A 65 -1.99 1.09 -8.38
N ALA A 66 -2.22 2.25 -8.98
CA ALA A 66 -3.53 2.63 -9.49
C ALA A 66 -3.72 2.07 -10.91
N ILE A 67 -4.89 1.51 -11.19
CA ILE A 67 -5.34 1.20 -12.55
C ILE A 67 -6.56 2.06 -12.84
N GLN A 68 -6.53 2.78 -13.96
CA GLN A 68 -7.66 3.56 -14.41
C GLN A 68 -8.70 2.66 -15.08
N ASN A 69 -9.98 2.92 -14.83
CA ASN A 69 -11.05 2.25 -15.57
C ASN A 69 -11.08 2.78 -17.02
N PRO A 70 -10.97 1.92 -18.05
CA PRO A 70 -10.98 2.36 -19.45
C PRO A 70 -12.33 2.97 -19.88
N ASP A 71 -13.44 2.51 -19.30
CA ASP A 71 -14.79 2.99 -19.63
C ASP A 71 -15.15 4.27 -18.84
N TYR A 72 -14.56 4.44 -17.65
CA TYR A 72 -14.84 5.56 -16.75
C TYR A 72 -13.53 6.25 -16.29
N PRO A 73 -13.02 7.24 -17.03
CA PRO A 73 -11.70 7.83 -16.78
C PRO A 73 -11.57 8.59 -15.45
N GLN A 74 -12.68 8.87 -14.77
CA GLN A 74 -12.70 9.48 -13.43
C GLN A 74 -12.49 8.44 -12.31
N SER A 75 -12.56 7.15 -12.62
CA SER A 75 -12.56 6.04 -11.67
C SER A 75 -11.24 5.28 -11.69
N TRP A 76 -10.77 4.92 -10.49
CA TRP A 76 -9.51 4.24 -10.28
C TRP A 76 -9.72 3.01 -9.40
N ALA A 77 -8.89 2.00 -9.62
CA ALA A 77 -8.78 0.83 -8.78
C ALA A 77 -7.37 0.74 -8.19
N ALA A 78 -7.26 0.57 -6.88
CA ALA A 78 -6.04 0.09 -6.25
C ALA A 78 -5.83 -1.37 -6.63
N VAL A 79 -4.61 -1.70 -7.06
CA VAL A 79 -4.20 -3.09 -7.26
C VAL A 79 -2.89 -3.38 -6.53
N VAL A 80 -2.80 -4.57 -5.94
CA VAL A 80 -1.54 -5.06 -5.39
C VAL A 80 -0.70 -5.59 -6.56
N SER A 81 0.38 -4.88 -6.88
CA SER A 81 1.29 -5.23 -7.98
C SER A 81 2.32 -6.28 -7.56
N SER A 82 2.79 -6.21 -6.32
CA SER A 82 3.66 -7.23 -5.74
C SER A 82 3.55 -7.23 -4.23
N ILE A 83 3.41 -8.42 -3.65
CA ILE A 83 3.48 -8.63 -2.20
C ILE A 83 4.49 -9.74 -1.91
N ARG A 84 5.48 -9.44 -1.07
CA ARG A 84 6.46 -10.42 -0.59
C ARG A 84 6.01 -10.94 0.76
N VAL A 85 5.80 -12.24 0.84
CA VAL A 85 5.40 -12.94 2.05
C VAL A 85 6.46 -13.95 2.46
N THR A 86 6.65 -14.13 3.77
CA THR A 86 7.57 -15.09 4.35
C THR A 86 6.81 -16.07 5.23
N ASN A 87 7.08 -17.35 5.05
CA ASN A 87 6.51 -18.39 5.90
C ASN A 87 7.23 -18.39 7.26
N HIS A 88 6.51 -18.09 8.35
CA HIS A 88 7.04 -18.18 9.72
C HIS A 88 6.40 -19.35 10.50
N HIS A 89 5.69 -20.25 9.82
CA HIS A 89 5.27 -21.51 10.42
C HIS A 89 6.45 -22.47 10.52
N SER A 90 6.40 -23.38 11.49
CA SER A 90 7.38 -24.47 11.65
C SER A 90 7.23 -25.57 10.60
N GLU A 91 6.20 -25.50 9.78
CA GLU A 91 5.87 -26.47 8.74
C GLU A 91 5.80 -25.79 7.36
N ARG A 92 5.91 -26.58 6.29
CA ARG A 92 5.69 -26.04 4.95
C ARG A 92 4.23 -25.62 4.78
N ILE A 93 4.01 -24.52 4.07
CA ILE A 93 2.67 -24.03 3.72
C ILE A 93 2.46 -24.08 2.21
N ALA A 94 1.24 -24.35 1.79
CA ALA A 94 0.86 -24.27 0.38
C ALA A 94 -0.18 -23.16 0.16
N LEU A 95 0.10 -22.25 -0.78
CA LEU A 95 -0.74 -21.08 -1.06
C LEU A 95 -1.66 -21.34 -2.26
N CYS A 96 -2.89 -20.85 -2.19
CA CYS A 96 -3.91 -21.12 -3.20
C CYS A 96 -4.87 -19.98 -3.52
N GLY A 97 -4.89 -18.92 -2.73
CA GLY A 97 -5.73 -17.77 -3.01
C GLY A 97 -5.16 -16.52 -2.38
N ILE A 98 -5.36 -15.40 -3.06
CA ILE A 98 -5.15 -14.07 -2.50
C ILE A 98 -6.28 -13.19 -3.01
N GLU A 99 -6.88 -12.46 -2.10
CA GLU A 99 -7.87 -11.43 -2.41
C GLU A 99 -7.64 -10.21 -1.52
N ALA A 100 -7.91 -9.02 -2.06
CA ALA A 100 -7.75 -7.77 -1.35
C ALA A 100 -9.10 -7.05 -1.28
N ARG A 101 -9.49 -6.59 -0.10
CA ARG A 101 -10.79 -5.96 0.16
C ARG A 101 -10.69 -4.90 1.25
N THR A 102 -11.41 -3.79 1.14
CA THR A 102 -11.52 -2.83 2.26
C THR A 102 -12.44 -3.38 3.36
N GLY A 103 -13.32 -4.31 3.02
CA GLY A 103 -14.13 -5.08 3.96
C GLY A 103 -13.35 -6.01 4.87
N ASN A 104 -14.06 -6.67 5.78
CA ASN A 104 -13.48 -7.48 6.86
C ASN A 104 -13.54 -8.99 6.61
N GLN A 105 -14.18 -9.44 5.54
CA GLN A 105 -14.37 -10.84 5.24
C GLN A 105 -13.87 -11.22 3.84
N PRO A 106 -13.23 -12.39 3.69
CA PRO A 106 -13.02 -12.99 2.38
C PRO A 106 -14.36 -13.41 1.77
N VAL A 107 -14.50 -13.30 0.46
CA VAL A 107 -15.68 -13.82 -0.27
C VAL A 107 -15.33 -15.11 -0.99
N SER A 108 -14.08 -15.28 -1.39
CA SER A 108 -13.61 -16.52 -2.00
C SER A 108 -13.43 -17.59 -0.92
N THR A 109 -13.87 -18.80 -1.24
CA THR A 109 -13.63 -19.99 -0.43
C THR A 109 -12.77 -20.96 -1.23
N HIS A 110 -11.64 -21.36 -0.65
CA HIS A 110 -10.74 -22.35 -1.21
C HIS A 110 -10.79 -23.62 -0.37
N THR A 111 -10.72 -24.76 -1.03
CA THR A 111 -10.65 -26.07 -0.38
C THR A 111 -9.19 -26.46 -0.13
N ALA A 112 -8.94 -27.25 0.91
CA ALA A 112 -7.61 -27.72 1.24
C ALA A 112 -6.96 -28.49 0.07
N ALA A 113 -7.76 -29.24 -0.69
CA ALA A 113 -7.30 -29.95 -1.89
C ALA A 113 -6.83 -29.02 -3.02
N GLN A 114 -7.45 -27.84 -3.19
CA GLN A 114 -6.99 -26.83 -4.15
C GLN A 114 -5.64 -26.24 -3.74
N CYS A 115 -5.36 -26.17 -2.43
CA CYS A 115 -4.11 -25.64 -1.91
C CYS A 115 -3.00 -26.67 -1.86
N ALA A 116 -3.31 -27.94 -1.58
CA ALA A 116 -2.34 -29.03 -1.69
C ALA A 116 -1.80 -29.21 -3.11
N ASN A 117 -2.64 -28.99 -4.13
CA ASN A 117 -2.23 -28.97 -5.55
C ASN A 117 -1.89 -27.55 -6.05
N GLY A 118 -1.77 -26.60 -5.12
CA GLY A 118 -1.50 -25.21 -5.42
C GLY A 118 -0.13 -25.04 -6.10
N PRO A 119 0.08 -23.94 -6.82
CA PRO A 119 1.28 -23.74 -7.60
C PRO A 119 2.52 -23.40 -6.76
N ARG A 120 2.36 -23.09 -5.45
CA ARG A 120 3.46 -22.69 -4.57
C ARG A 120 3.38 -23.32 -3.19
N HIS A 121 4.48 -24.00 -2.83
CA HIS A 121 4.80 -24.44 -1.49
C HIS A 121 5.95 -23.57 -0.98
N LEU A 122 5.85 -23.10 0.26
CA LEU A 122 6.89 -22.34 0.94
C LEU A 122 7.40 -23.15 2.13
N GLU A 123 8.71 -23.34 2.20
CA GLU A 123 9.39 -23.96 3.34
C GLU A 123 9.40 -23.00 4.55
N PRO A 124 9.60 -23.49 5.79
CA PRO A 124 9.78 -22.63 6.95
C PRO A 124 10.92 -21.62 6.75
N GLY A 125 10.63 -20.33 6.89
CA GLY A 125 11.56 -19.23 6.67
C GLY A 125 11.73 -18.80 5.21
N GLU A 126 11.09 -19.48 4.25
CA GLU A 126 11.17 -19.11 2.83
C GLU A 126 10.29 -17.88 2.53
N SER A 127 10.81 -16.98 1.70
CA SER A 127 10.09 -15.80 1.21
C SER A 127 9.69 -15.95 -0.25
N HIS A 128 8.43 -15.64 -0.57
CA HIS A 128 7.94 -15.61 -1.95
C HIS A 128 7.28 -14.27 -2.30
N THR A 129 7.47 -13.80 -3.54
CA THR A 129 6.82 -12.59 -4.07
C THR A 129 5.68 -12.97 -5.00
N ILE A 130 4.45 -12.65 -4.58
CA ILE A 130 3.21 -12.85 -5.32
C ILE A 130 2.94 -11.57 -6.13
N THR A 131 2.72 -11.70 -7.44
CA THR A 131 2.53 -10.56 -8.35
C THR A 131 1.18 -10.57 -9.08
N SER A 132 0.45 -11.68 -9.10
CA SER A 132 -0.83 -11.76 -9.81
C SER A 132 -1.73 -12.89 -9.29
N MET A 133 -3.02 -12.81 -9.63
CA MET A 133 -4.02 -13.85 -9.32
C MET A 133 -3.79 -15.15 -10.11
N ASN A 134 -3.03 -15.12 -11.22
CA ASN A 134 -2.80 -16.29 -12.07
C ASN A 134 -1.92 -17.37 -11.41
N TYR A 135 -1.19 -17.02 -10.35
CA TYR A 135 -0.41 -17.97 -9.56
C TYR A 135 -1.23 -18.66 -8.46
N LEU A 136 -2.57 -18.68 -8.55
CA LEU A 136 -3.43 -19.18 -7.47
C LEU A 136 -4.55 -20.10 -7.97
N SER A 137 -4.76 -20.21 -9.27
CA SER A 137 -5.58 -21.29 -9.84
C SER A 137 -4.66 -22.41 -10.33
N ALA A 138 -4.67 -23.54 -9.61
CA ALA A 138 -4.13 -24.81 -10.09
C ALA A 138 -4.96 -25.28 -11.29
N SER A 139 -4.70 -24.73 -12.47
CA SER A 139 -5.23 -25.28 -13.72
C SER A 139 -4.11 -26.07 -14.40
N PRO A 140 -4.32 -27.35 -14.75
CA PRO A 140 -3.36 -28.14 -15.52
C PRO A 140 -3.26 -27.69 -16.99
N LEU A 141 -3.99 -26.64 -17.39
CA LEU A 141 -4.03 -26.16 -18.77
C LEU A 141 -2.91 -25.14 -19.02
N PRO A 142 -2.05 -25.36 -20.04
CA PRO A 142 -0.98 -24.42 -20.40
C PRO A 142 -1.47 -23.07 -20.92
N LEU A 143 -2.80 -22.90 -21.12
CA LEU A 143 -3.42 -21.70 -21.66
C LEU A 143 -3.43 -20.51 -20.67
N LEU A 144 -3.30 -20.74 -19.36
CA LEU A 144 -3.22 -19.65 -18.37
C LEU A 144 -1.90 -18.85 -18.45
N PHE A 145 -0.86 -19.40 -19.09
CA PHE A 145 0.39 -18.66 -19.34
C PHE A 145 0.28 -17.63 -20.48
N ILE A 146 -0.79 -17.68 -21.26
CA ILE A 146 -1.02 -16.78 -22.41
C ILE A 146 -1.88 -15.58 -22.02
N LEU A 147 -2.66 -15.69 -20.93
CA LEU A 147 -3.41 -14.57 -20.38
C LEU A 147 -2.46 -13.64 -19.63
N PRO A 148 -2.59 -12.30 -19.81
CA PRO A 148 -1.78 -11.36 -19.05
C PRO A 148 -2.01 -11.59 -17.53
N PRO A 149 -0.97 -11.39 -16.70
CA PRO A 149 -1.10 -11.48 -15.26
C PRO A 149 -2.22 -10.55 -14.78
N ILE A 150 -3.29 -11.12 -14.22
CA ILE A 150 -4.38 -10.33 -13.67
C ILE A 150 -3.89 -9.74 -12.34
N PRO A 151 -3.83 -8.40 -12.21
CA PRO A 151 -3.40 -7.77 -10.99
C PRO A 151 -4.41 -8.04 -9.87
N ILE A 152 -3.96 -8.01 -8.62
CA ILE A 152 -4.83 -8.29 -7.49
C ILE A 152 -5.64 -7.03 -7.18
N PHE A 153 -6.88 -6.99 -7.64
CA PHE A 153 -7.79 -5.86 -7.39
C PHE A 153 -8.18 -5.76 -5.91
N VAL A 154 -8.22 -4.53 -5.41
CA VAL A 154 -8.79 -4.20 -4.11
C VAL A 154 -10.27 -3.87 -4.29
N PHE A 155 -11.16 -4.68 -3.72
CA PHE A 155 -12.61 -4.45 -3.78
C PHE A 155 -13.10 -3.60 -2.62
N ASP A 156 -14.13 -2.78 -2.87
CA ASP A 156 -14.78 -1.99 -1.84
C ASP A 156 -15.75 -2.81 -0.99
N GLY A 157 -15.69 -2.66 0.33
CA GLY A 157 -16.38 -3.53 1.28
C GLY A 157 -16.03 -5.01 1.07
N ASP A 158 -16.97 -5.88 1.38
CA ASP A 158 -16.82 -7.32 1.13
C ASP A 158 -17.24 -7.70 -0.30
N THR A 159 -18.31 -7.11 -0.85
CA THR A 159 -18.88 -7.49 -2.16
C THR A 159 -19.01 -6.33 -3.17
N GLY A 160 -18.38 -5.19 -2.91
CA GLY A 160 -18.47 -4.00 -3.76
C GLY A 160 -17.54 -4.06 -4.98
N SER A 161 -17.40 -2.91 -5.65
CA SER A 161 -16.61 -2.77 -6.87
C SER A 161 -15.13 -2.49 -6.58
N ALA A 162 -14.24 -2.88 -7.48
CA ALA A 162 -12.81 -2.57 -7.39
C ALA A 162 -12.46 -1.13 -7.86
N TYR A 163 -13.34 -0.48 -8.64
CA TYR A 163 -13.07 0.82 -9.27
C TYR A 163 -13.51 2.03 -8.45
N ALA A 164 -13.55 1.91 -7.12
CA ALA A 164 -13.98 2.96 -6.21
C ALA A 164 -12.88 3.39 -5.21
N ILE A 165 -11.68 2.84 -5.32
CA ILE A 165 -10.63 2.97 -4.29
C ILE A 165 -9.28 3.25 -4.95
N GLY A 166 -8.47 4.09 -4.31
CA GLY A 166 -7.04 4.18 -4.62
C GLY A 166 -6.72 4.96 -5.88
N GLY A 167 -7.09 6.24 -5.89
CA GLY A 167 -6.55 7.17 -6.89
C GLY A 167 -5.03 7.31 -6.79
N PRO A 168 -4.35 7.74 -7.87
CA PRO A 168 -2.90 7.92 -7.89
C PRO A 168 -2.43 8.87 -6.79
N GLY A 169 -1.43 8.43 -6.02
CA GLY A 169 -0.85 9.20 -4.92
C GLY A 169 -1.65 9.21 -3.61
N SER A 170 -2.85 8.60 -3.59
CA SER A 170 -3.63 8.41 -2.36
C SER A 170 -3.03 7.31 -1.48
N ILE A 171 -3.44 7.26 -0.21
CA ILE A 171 -3.10 6.16 0.70
C ILE A 171 -4.31 5.22 0.71
N ALA A 172 -4.09 3.96 0.32
CA ALA A 172 -5.10 2.91 0.39
C ALA A 172 -4.89 2.10 1.68
N GLU A 173 -5.98 1.89 2.42
CA GLU A 173 -6.04 0.99 3.56
C GLU A 173 -7.05 -0.11 3.27
N PHE A 174 -6.59 -1.36 3.33
CA PHE A 174 -7.40 -2.53 2.99
C PHE A 174 -6.87 -3.78 3.68
N ASN A 175 -7.66 -4.83 3.68
CA ASN A 175 -7.29 -6.15 4.14
C ASN A 175 -6.90 -7.03 2.94
N VAL A 176 -5.89 -7.86 3.13
CA VAL A 176 -5.55 -8.96 2.22
C VAL A 176 -5.82 -10.27 2.93
N PHE A 177 -6.49 -11.17 2.22
CA PHE A 177 -6.79 -12.51 2.66
C PHE A 177 -6.00 -13.49 1.81
N ILE A 178 -5.10 -14.25 2.44
CA ILE A 178 -4.32 -15.29 1.80
C ILE A 178 -4.89 -16.64 2.24
N HIS A 179 -5.28 -17.45 1.28
CA HIS A 179 -5.75 -18.82 1.50
C HIS A 179 -4.56 -19.78 1.43
N TYR A 180 -4.39 -20.58 2.48
CA TYR A 180 -3.28 -21.51 2.62
C TYR A 180 -3.65 -22.78 3.39
N VAL A 181 -2.81 -23.80 3.29
CA VAL A 181 -2.86 -25.00 4.14
C VAL A 181 -1.46 -25.31 4.67
N THR A 182 -1.38 -25.90 5.85
CA THR A 182 -0.12 -26.43 6.39
C THR A 182 0.06 -27.90 5.97
N GLU A 183 1.26 -28.44 6.13
CA GLU A 183 1.50 -29.87 5.88
C GLU A 183 0.73 -30.78 6.83
N SER A 184 0.49 -30.35 8.07
CA SER A 184 -0.35 -31.09 9.02
C SER A 184 -1.84 -31.15 8.63
N ASP A 185 -2.31 -30.28 7.74
CA ASP A 185 -3.72 -30.27 7.33
C ASP A 185 -4.00 -31.51 6.46
N SER A 186 -5.07 -32.24 6.79
CA SER A 186 -5.40 -33.55 6.18
C SER A 186 -5.80 -33.49 4.69
N GLY A 187 -5.67 -32.34 4.04
CA GLY A 187 -6.11 -32.11 2.66
C GLY A 187 -7.64 -32.10 2.48
N LEU A 188 -8.42 -32.30 3.55
CA LEU A 188 -9.87 -32.37 3.55
C LEU A 188 -10.47 -31.11 4.21
N GLY A 189 -11.51 -30.55 3.60
CA GLY A 189 -12.21 -29.37 4.11
C GLY A 189 -11.78 -28.05 3.48
N ASN A 190 -12.00 -26.95 4.20
CA ASN A 190 -11.69 -25.60 3.74
C ASN A 190 -10.24 -25.23 4.07
N ALA A 191 -9.63 -24.42 3.20
CA ALA A 191 -8.33 -23.81 3.44
C ALA A 191 -8.39 -22.85 4.62
N ARG A 192 -7.24 -22.64 5.26
CA ARG A 192 -7.07 -21.61 6.29
C ARG A 192 -6.93 -20.25 5.62
N VAL A 193 -7.38 -19.20 6.30
CA VAL A 193 -7.30 -17.83 5.80
C VAL A 193 -6.41 -16.99 6.72
N ALA A 194 -5.33 -16.46 6.16
CA ALA A 194 -4.50 -15.46 6.79
C ALA A 194 -5.04 -14.07 6.43
N ARG A 195 -5.48 -13.32 7.43
CA ARG A 195 -5.82 -11.90 7.25
C ARG A 195 -4.58 -11.05 7.50
N GLY A 196 -4.35 -10.10 6.62
CA GLY A 196 -3.38 -9.03 6.83
C GLY A 196 -3.97 -7.66 6.55
N ARG A 197 -3.65 -6.68 7.41
CA ARG A 197 -4.00 -5.28 7.20
C ARG A 197 -2.86 -4.59 6.46
N ILE A 198 -3.21 -3.88 5.40
CA ILE A 198 -2.28 -3.14 4.56
C ILE A 198 -2.64 -1.67 4.58
N ARG A 199 -1.60 -0.85 4.69
CA ARG A 199 -1.67 0.58 4.48
C ARG A 199 -0.50 0.96 3.59
N ALA A 200 -0.79 1.32 2.35
CA ALA A 200 0.22 1.60 1.36
C ALA A 200 -0.16 2.80 0.50
N ARG A 201 0.86 3.52 0.02
CA ARG A 201 0.64 4.56 -0.99
C ARG A 201 0.37 3.89 -2.33
N VAL A 202 -0.61 4.43 -3.04
CA VAL A 202 -0.96 3.98 -4.39
C VAL A 202 -0.06 4.69 -5.38
N ASP A 203 0.84 3.95 -6.00
CA ASP A 203 1.73 4.45 -7.02
C ASP A 203 0.99 4.70 -8.33
N VAL A 204 1.43 5.72 -9.05
CA VAL A 204 0.95 5.99 -10.41
C VAL A 204 1.55 4.93 -11.32
N PRO A 205 0.75 4.26 -12.19
CA PRO A 205 1.30 3.28 -13.12
C PRO A 205 2.38 3.96 -13.96
N SER A 206 3.60 3.43 -13.92
CA SER A 206 4.68 3.90 -14.78
C SER A 206 4.28 3.61 -16.23
N SER A 207 4.07 4.68 -17.00
CA SER A 207 3.82 4.64 -18.45
C SER A 207 4.87 3.84 -19.20
#